data_AF-A0A369JN16-F1
#
_entry.id   AF-A0A369JN16-F1
#
_cell.length_a   1.000
_cell.length_b   1.000
_cell.length_c   1.000
_cell.angle_alpha   90.00
_cell.angle_beta   90.00
_cell.angle_gamma   90.00
#
_symmetry.space_group_name_H-M   'P 1'
#
loop_
_entity.id
_entity.type
_entity.pdbx_description
1 polymer ?
#
loop_
_entity_poly.entity_id
_entity_poly.type
_entity_poly.pdbx_seq_one_letter_code
_entity_poly.pdbx_strand_id
1 'polypeptide(L)'
;MSKYIDQVDVFTSRFADILLDASRNANSAEVLSILKSSPTTACADGLAASIMEVAEKHPEAADALANLVQVVLDSVIDIPVEDYWERPVHLHTVVLDSLAESIKDSLDETQYTIPKQTTISPSNPTIAVALFASSAIKSGFLNENISRAPYLFTLQGLQLPGSRFDAPDEVQRQETVGIGACLLLTIAGASVTQAFSPHEKELALEALKELKEKHVISYPGGIALLEDAIANAESAYTHDMPALQAWNRLFPETIQFTDL
;
A
#
# COMPACT_ATOMS: atom_id res chain seq x y z
N MET A 1 -5.15 24.09 15.84
CA MET A 1 -4.48 23.57 14.63
C MET A 1 -3.00 23.28 14.89
N SER A 2 -2.16 24.26 15.28
CA SER A 2 -0.73 23.96 15.60
C SER A 2 -0.55 22.89 16.69
N LYS A 3 -1.23 23.01 17.84
CA LYS A 3 -1.14 22.00 18.93
C LYS A 3 -1.57 20.57 18.51
N TYR A 4 -2.43 20.43 17.50
CA TYR A 4 -2.86 19.13 17.00
C TYR A 4 -1.77 18.51 16.13
N ILE A 5 -1.23 19.29 15.18
CA ILE A 5 -0.12 18.88 14.32
C ILE A 5 1.08 18.47 15.17
N ASP A 6 1.43 19.28 16.17
CA ASP A 6 2.53 18.96 17.10
C ASP A 6 2.30 17.62 17.83
N GLN A 7 1.04 17.25 18.12
CA GLN A 7 0.71 15.97 18.75
C GLN A 7 0.85 14.80 17.76
N VAL A 8 0.34 14.97 16.54
CA VAL A 8 0.48 13.97 15.47
C VAL A 8 1.95 13.70 15.19
N ASP A 9 2.79 14.72 15.09
CA ASP A 9 4.24 14.59 14.83
C ASP A 9 4.95 13.82 15.95
N VAL A 10 4.59 14.09 17.21
CA VAL A 10 5.13 13.37 18.37
C VAL A 10 4.72 11.89 18.36
N PHE A 11 3.46 11.59 18.07
CA PHE A 11 3.00 10.21 17.96
C PHE A 11 3.61 9.48 16.77
N THR A 12 3.70 10.14 15.61
CA THR A 12 4.32 9.61 14.39
C THR A 12 5.76 9.18 14.66
N SER A 13 6.57 10.08 15.21
CA SER A 13 7.97 9.79 15.54
C SER A 13 8.09 8.60 16.50
N ARG A 14 7.26 8.59 17.55
CA ARG A 14 7.28 7.53 18.57
C ARG A 14 6.85 6.17 18.02
N PHE A 15 5.80 6.12 17.20
CA PHE A 15 5.35 4.87 16.61
C PHE A 15 6.33 4.38 15.53
N ALA A 16 6.90 5.28 14.73
CA ALA A 16 7.89 4.92 13.70
C ALA A 16 9.08 4.19 14.33
N ASP A 17 9.64 4.71 15.43
CA ASP A 17 10.73 4.04 16.17
C ASP A 17 10.35 2.61 16.60
N ILE A 18 9.14 2.43 17.13
CA ILE A 18 8.64 1.11 17.59
C ILE A 18 8.43 0.16 16.41
N LEU A 19 7.83 0.65 15.32
CA LEU A 19 7.51 -0.15 14.13
C LEU A 19 8.78 -0.55 13.36
N LEU A 20 9.80 0.31 13.34
CA LEU A 20 11.11 0.02 12.75
C LEU A 20 11.83 -1.09 13.50
N ASP A 21 11.83 -1.05 14.83
CA ASP A 21 12.36 -2.14 15.66
C ASP A 21 11.52 -3.43 15.53
N ALA A 22 10.22 -3.29 15.27
CA ALA A 22 9.28 -4.40 15.11
C ALA A 22 9.48 -5.21 13.82
N SER A 23 10.14 -4.66 12.80
CA SER A 23 10.55 -5.38 11.59
C SER A 23 11.47 -6.59 11.89
N ARG A 24 12.03 -6.65 13.10
CA ARG A 24 12.87 -7.75 13.61
C ARG A 24 12.19 -8.61 14.68
N ASN A 25 11.24 -8.05 15.44
CA ASN A 25 10.41 -8.72 16.46
C ASN A 25 9.13 -7.89 16.72
N ALA A 26 7.96 -8.38 16.31
CA ALA A 26 6.71 -7.63 16.43
C ALA A 26 6.43 -7.13 17.87
N ASN A 27 6.57 -5.81 18.11
CA ASN A 27 6.27 -5.18 19.41
C ASN A 27 4.90 -4.50 19.40
N SER A 28 3.86 -5.26 19.03
CA SER A 28 2.48 -4.78 19.07
C SER A 28 2.05 -4.39 20.50
N ALA A 29 2.65 -4.99 21.53
CA ALA A 29 2.35 -4.68 22.93
C ALA A 29 2.63 -3.21 23.29
N GLU A 30 3.75 -2.65 22.82
CA GLU A 30 4.08 -1.25 23.08
C GLU A 30 3.17 -0.29 22.33
N VAL A 31 2.89 -0.56 21.04
CA VAL A 31 1.91 0.19 20.25
C VAL A 31 0.55 0.21 20.96
N LEU A 32 0.09 -0.96 21.41
CA LEU A 32 -1.17 -1.10 22.14
C LEU A 32 -1.18 -0.36 23.46
N SER A 33 -0.07 -0.35 24.19
CA SER A 33 0.05 0.41 25.44
C SER A 33 -0.14 1.91 25.20
N ILE A 34 0.44 2.45 24.12
CA ILE A 34 0.30 3.87 23.78
C ILE A 34 -1.15 4.18 23.41
N LEU A 35 -1.73 3.41 22.49
CA LEU A 35 -3.12 3.56 22.04
C LEU A 35 -4.12 3.52 23.19
N LYS A 36 -3.97 2.57 24.13
CA LYS A 36 -4.84 2.44 25.31
C LYS A 36 -4.67 3.58 26.31
N SER A 37 -3.46 4.12 26.43
CA SER A 37 -3.17 5.24 27.35
C SER A 37 -3.62 6.59 26.82
N SER A 38 -3.69 6.75 25.49
CA SER A 38 -4.01 8.00 24.80
C SER A 38 -4.90 7.74 23.57
N PRO A 39 -6.17 7.31 23.74
CA PRO A 39 -7.06 7.00 22.61
C PRO A 39 -7.65 8.29 22.01
N THR A 40 -6.81 9.10 21.40
CA THR A 40 -7.18 10.35 20.73
C THR A 40 -7.07 10.22 19.22
N THR A 41 -7.75 11.11 18.50
CA THR A 41 -7.66 11.19 17.03
C THR A 41 -6.22 11.45 16.59
N ALA A 42 -5.49 12.34 17.27
CA ALA A 42 -4.07 12.61 16.97
C ALA A 42 -3.17 11.39 17.16
N CYS A 43 -3.49 10.50 18.12
CA CYS A 43 -2.75 9.26 18.35
C CYS A 43 -3.00 8.25 17.22
N ALA A 44 -4.25 8.13 16.77
CA ALA A 44 -4.62 7.30 15.63
C ALA A 44 -3.97 7.78 14.32
N ASP A 45 -4.03 9.09 14.05
CA ASP A 45 -3.38 9.72 12.89
C ASP A 45 -1.87 9.52 12.92
N GLY A 46 -1.24 9.70 14.09
CA GLY A 46 0.19 9.46 14.25
C GLY A 46 0.58 8.01 13.99
N LEU A 47 -0.26 7.04 14.38
CA LEU A 47 -0.03 5.64 14.04
C LEU A 47 -0.14 5.43 12.52
N ALA A 48 -1.20 5.92 11.87
CA ALA A 48 -1.37 5.80 10.42
C ALA A 48 -0.20 6.42 9.65
N ALA A 49 0.23 7.63 10.02
CA ALA A 49 1.38 8.30 9.42
C ALA A 49 2.67 7.50 9.60
N SER A 50 2.92 6.94 10.80
CA SER A 50 4.11 6.14 11.05
C SER A 50 4.13 4.83 10.26
N ILE A 51 2.97 4.19 10.03
CA ILE A 51 2.87 2.99 9.19
C ILE A 51 3.29 3.32 7.76
N MET A 52 2.81 4.44 7.22
CA MET A 52 3.17 4.89 5.87
C MET A 52 4.66 5.23 5.78
N GLU A 53 5.19 5.94 6.76
CA GLU A 53 6.63 6.26 6.83
C GLU A 53 7.51 5.01 6.84
N VAL A 54 7.13 3.99 7.61
CA VAL A 54 7.86 2.71 7.65
C VAL A 54 7.70 1.95 6.36
N ALA A 55 6.50 1.90 5.77
CA ALA A 55 6.26 1.24 4.49
C ALA A 55 7.10 1.84 3.35
N GLU A 56 7.27 3.17 3.33
CA GLU A 56 8.09 3.87 2.34
C GLU A 56 9.59 3.66 2.55
N LYS A 57 10.06 3.67 3.81
CA LYS A 57 11.49 3.52 4.14
C LYS A 57 11.97 2.08 4.10
N HIS A 58 11.09 1.14 4.41
CA HIS A 58 11.37 -0.30 4.48
C HIS A 58 10.30 -1.13 3.75
N PRO A 59 10.16 -0.99 2.42
CA PRO A 59 9.13 -1.71 1.66
C PRO A 59 9.26 -3.23 1.81
N GLU A 60 10.47 -3.75 2.00
CA GLU A 60 10.75 -5.17 2.23
C GLU A 60 10.01 -5.75 3.45
N ALA A 61 9.60 -4.90 4.40
CA ALA A 61 8.88 -5.29 5.61
C ALA A 61 7.34 -5.26 5.48
N ALA A 62 6.79 -5.01 4.28
CA ALA A 62 5.36 -4.79 4.05
C ALA A 62 4.45 -5.87 4.66
N ASP A 63 4.73 -7.16 4.45
CA ASP A 63 3.93 -8.26 5.02
C ASP A 63 4.00 -8.28 6.55
N ALA A 64 5.18 -8.06 7.13
CA ALA A 64 5.35 -8.03 8.59
C ALA A 64 4.62 -6.84 9.21
N LEU A 65 4.71 -5.67 8.59
CA LEU A 65 4.03 -4.46 9.00
C LEU A 65 2.50 -4.63 8.92
N ALA A 66 1.97 -5.14 7.80
CA ALA A 66 0.54 -5.38 7.63
C ALA A 66 -0.01 -6.36 8.70
N ASN A 67 0.71 -7.45 8.99
CA ASN A 67 0.31 -8.38 10.04
C ASN A 67 0.32 -7.75 11.44
N LEU A 68 1.31 -6.90 11.75
CA LEU A 68 1.33 -6.16 13.01
C LEU A 68 0.12 -5.22 13.11
N VAL A 69 -0.17 -4.48 12.04
CA VAL A 69 -1.31 -3.55 11.99
C VAL A 69 -2.62 -4.29 12.20
N GLN A 70 -2.83 -5.45 11.55
CA GLN A 70 -4.00 -6.30 11.78
C GLN A 70 -4.17 -6.65 13.27
N VAL A 71 -3.11 -7.13 13.92
CA VAL A 71 -3.14 -7.49 15.36
C VAL A 71 -3.48 -6.27 16.23
N VAL A 72 -2.94 -5.10 15.89
CA VAL A 72 -3.22 -3.86 16.61
C VAL A 72 -4.69 -3.48 16.45
N LEU A 73 -5.22 -3.49 15.22
CA LEU A 73 -6.59 -3.15 14.90
C LEU A 73 -7.59 -4.06 15.63
N ASP A 74 -7.37 -5.38 15.60
CA ASP A 74 -8.22 -6.36 16.29
C ASP A 74 -8.25 -6.14 17.81
N SER A 75 -7.16 -5.60 18.37
CA SER A 75 -7.00 -5.39 19.82
C SER A 75 -7.56 -4.05 20.33
N VAL A 76 -7.98 -3.14 19.44
CA VAL A 76 -8.49 -1.80 19.79
C VAL A 76 -9.92 -1.55 19.34
N ILE A 77 -10.63 -2.59 18.90
CA ILE A 77 -11.99 -2.49 18.33
C ILE A 77 -13.01 -1.84 19.27
N ASP A 78 -12.89 -2.07 20.58
CA ASP A 78 -13.83 -1.58 21.59
C ASP A 78 -13.35 -0.31 22.31
N ILE A 79 -12.23 0.29 21.89
CA ILE A 79 -11.68 1.49 22.54
C ILE A 79 -12.33 2.74 21.94
N PRO A 80 -13.05 3.57 22.72
CA PRO A 80 -13.64 4.80 22.20
C PRO A 80 -12.60 5.91 22.03
N VAL A 81 -12.82 6.76 21.02
CA VAL A 81 -12.13 8.02 20.76
C VAL A 81 -13.16 9.13 20.84
N GLU A 82 -13.03 9.97 21.86
CA GLU A 82 -14.03 11.00 22.20
C GLU A 82 -13.86 12.31 21.41
N ASP A 83 -12.67 12.55 20.85
CA ASP A 83 -12.32 13.79 20.16
C ASP A 83 -12.44 13.70 18.62
N TYR A 84 -13.04 12.61 18.11
CA TYR A 84 -13.22 12.40 16.68
C TYR A 84 -14.47 13.12 16.16
N TRP A 85 -14.29 14.33 15.64
CA TRP A 85 -15.36 15.12 15.00
C TRP A 85 -16.66 15.16 15.85
N GLU A 86 -17.83 15.22 15.22
CA GLU A 86 -19.12 15.50 15.85
C GLU A 86 -19.63 14.41 16.81
N ARG A 87 -18.98 13.23 16.88
CA ARG A 87 -19.41 12.11 17.74
C ARG A 87 -18.28 11.14 18.07
N PRO A 88 -18.29 10.51 19.26
CA PRO A 88 -17.35 9.44 19.57
C PRO A 88 -17.45 8.28 18.58
N VAL A 89 -16.30 7.73 18.21
CA VAL A 89 -16.18 6.51 17.39
C VAL A 89 -15.15 5.57 18.02
N HIS A 90 -14.95 4.39 17.43
CA HIS A 90 -13.94 3.45 17.91
C HIS A 90 -12.56 3.76 17.33
N LEU A 91 -11.51 3.54 18.12
CA LEU A 91 -10.12 3.78 17.74
C LEU A 91 -9.73 3.00 16.48
N HIS A 92 -10.20 1.76 16.36
CA HIS A 92 -10.08 0.96 15.14
C HIS A 92 -10.55 1.73 13.89
N THR A 93 -11.71 2.39 13.96
CA THR A 93 -12.26 3.15 12.83
C THR A 93 -11.38 4.34 12.48
N VAL A 94 -10.92 5.10 13.48
CA VAL A 94 -10.07 6.27 13.23
C VAL A 94 -8.74 5.86 12.58
N VAL A 95 -8.08 4.81 13.09
CA VAL A 95 -6.82 4.31 12.52
C VAL A 95 -7.02 3.85 11.06
N LEU A 96 -8.10 3.11 10.78
CA LEU A 96 -8.39 2.65 9.43
C LEU A 96 -8.73 3.79 8.47
N ASP A 97 -9.55 4.75 8.88
CA ASP A 97 -9.92 5.91 8.06
C ASP A 97 -8.65 6.71 7.69
N SER A 98 -7.81 7.02 8.68
CA SER A 98 -6.58 7.79 8.47
C SER A 98 -5.55 7.04 7.63
N LEU A 99 -5.41 5.72 7.82
CA LEU A 99 -4.52 4.90 7.01
C LEU A 99 -5.03 4.77 5.57
N ALA A 100 -6.33 4.56 5.38
CA ALA A 100 -6.96 4.47 4.07
C ALA A 100 -6.80 5.77 3.26
N GLU A 101 -6.96 6.92 3.91
CA GLU A 101 -6.74 8.22 3.26
C GLU A 101 -5.27 8.43 2.93
N SER A 102 -4.34 8.05 3.83
CA SER A 102 -2.90 8.18 3.55
C SER A 102 -2.44 7.28 2.40
N ILE A 103 -2.96 6.05 2.30
CA ILE A 103 -2.74 5.16 1.15
C ILE A 103 -3.29 5.80 -0.12
N LYS A 104 -4.53 6.32 -0.08
CA LYS A 104 -5.14 6.99 -1.22
C LYS A 104 -4.29 8.17 -1.70
N ASP A 105 -3.91 9.06 -0.80
CA ASP A 105 -3.10 10.24 -1.13
C ASP A 105 -1.75 9.88 -1.74
N SER A 106 -1.15 8.78 -1.31
CA SER A 106 0.12 8.29 -1.84
C SER A 106 -0.03 7.62 -3.21
N LEU A 107 -1.09 6.84 -3.43
CA LEU A 107 -1.36 6.18 -4.71
C LEU A 107 -1.83 7.16 -5.79
N ASP A 108 -2.75 8.05 -5.43
CA ASP A 108 -3.29 9.09 -6.32
C ASP A 108 -2.34 10.28 -6.47
N GLU A 109 -1.34 10.41 -5.58
CA GLU A 109 -0.39 11.52 -5.50
C GLU A 109 -1.14 12.87 -5.48
N THR A 110 -2.05 13.02 -4.51
CA THR A 110 -2.97 14.17 -4.37
C THR A 110 -2.27 15.43 -3.85
N GLN A 111 -1.04 15.29 -3.34
CA GLN A 111 -0.25 16.40 -2.83
C GLN A 111 0.33 17.25 -3.97
N TYR A 112 -0.33 18.38 -4.27
CA TYR A 112 0.06 19.30 -5.35
C TYR A 112 1.51 19.82 -5.29
N THR A 113 2.15 19.77 -4.12
CA THR A 113 3.53 20.23 -3.91
C THR A 113 4.58 19.16 -4.22
N ILE A 114 4.19 17.89 -4.31
CA ILE A 114 5.09 16.77 -4.58
C ILE A 114 4.94 16.41 -6.07
N PRO A 115 6.04 16.40 -6.84
CA PRO A 115 5.98 15.95 -8.23
C PRO A 115 5.45 14.52 -8.34
N LYS A 116 4.79 14.23 -9.46
CA LYS A 116 4.30 12.88 -9.72
C LYS A 116 5.46 11.87 -9.78
N GLN A 117 5.27 10.67 -9.26
CA GLN A 117 6.33 9.65 -9.13
C GLN A 117 6.49 8.85 -10.42
N THR A 118 7.44 9.27 -11.27
CA THR A 118 7.68 8.66 -12.58
C THR A 118 8.96 7.83 -12.65
N THR A 119 9.86 7.98 -11.66
CA THR A 119 11.13 7.24 -11.62
C THR A 119 10.96 5.90 -10.92
N ILE A 120 11.33 4.80 -11.58
CA ILE A 120 11.29 3.47 -10.98
C ILE A 120 12.56 3.24 -10.14
N SER A 121 12.40 3.31 -8.82
CA SER A 121 13.49 3.09 -7.86
C SER A 121 12.95 2.52 -6.54
N PRO A 122 13.81 1.91 -5.70
CA PRO A 122 13.44 1.45 -4.36
C PRO A 122 12.89 2.57 -3.45
N SER A 123 13.19 3.83 -3.77
CA SER A 123 12.73 5.01 -3.03
C SER A 123 11.44 5.63 -3.57
N ASN A 124 10.78 4.99 -4.54
CA ASN A 124 9.53 5.49 -5.10
C ASN A 124 8.38 5.21 -4.11
N PRO A 125 7.78 6.25 -3.50
CA PRO A 125 6.79 6.07 -2.45
C PRO A 125 5.50 5.42 -3.00
N THR A 126 5.10 5.72 -4.23
CA THR A 126 3.91 5.12 -4.86
C THR A 126 4.06 3.61 -5.01
N ILE A 127 5.25 3.13 -5.39
CA ILE A 127 5.53 1.68 -5.50
C ILE A 127 5.60 1.03 -4.11
N ALA A 128 6.25 1.68 -3.15
CA ALA A 128 6.34 1.19 -1.78
C ALA A 128 4.95 1.08 -1.12
N VAL A 129 4.10 2.08 -1.32
CA VAL A 129 2.73 2.08 -0.81
C VAL A 129 1.86 1.08 -1.55
N ALA A 130 2.02 0.90 -2.87
CA ALA A 130 1.32 -0.16 -3.59
C ALA A 130 1.68 -1.55 -3.03
N LEU A 131 2.95 -1.78 -2.70
CA LEU A 131 3.40 -3.01 -2.04
C LEU A 131 2.73 -3.20 -0.67
N PHE A 132 2.76 -2.19 0.19
CA PHE A 132 2.11 -2.24 1.51
C PHE A 132 0.59 -2.43 1.40
N ALA A 133 -0.08 -1.68 0.52
CA ALA A 133 -1.51 -1.81 0.27
C ALA A 133 -1.88 -3.23 -0.18
N SER A 134 -1.02 -3.87 -0.97
CA SER A 134 -1.20 -5.27 -1.37
C SER A 134 -1.17 -6.20 -0.16
N SER A 135 -0.17 -6.06 0.73
CA SER A 135 -0.10 -6.81 1.98
C SER A 135 -1.30 -6.53 2.90
N ALA A 136 -1.73 -5.27 2.99
CA ALA A 136 -2.90 -4.87 3.77
C ALA A 136 -4.20 -5.53 3.27
N ILE A 137 -4.39 -5.58 1.95
CA ILE A 137 -5.52 -6.27 1.31
C ILE A 137 -5.44 -7.78 1.56
N LYS A 138 -4.25 -8.37 1.45
CA LYS A 138 -4.01 -9.79 1.72
C LYS A 138 -4.29 -10.16 3.18
N SER A 139 -3.93 -9.30 4.13
CA SER A 139 -4.20 -9.48 5.56
C SER A 139 -5.67 -9.27 5.92
N GLY A 140 -6.44 -8.56 5.10
CA GLY A 140 -7.91 -8.45 5.21
C GLY A 140 -8.44 -7.18 5.90
N PHE A 141 -7.59 -6.40 6.57
CA PHE A 141 -8.01 -5.13 7.19
C PHE A 141 -8.22 -4.00 6.17
N LEU A 142 -7.71 -4.13 4.94
CA LEU A 142 -8.02 -3.20 3.86
C LEU A 142 -8.86 -3.91 2.80
N ASN A 143 -10.03 -3.39 2.49
CA ASN A 143 -10.89 -3.93 1.44
C ASN A 143 -11.70 -2.81 0.76
N GLU A 144 -12.43 -3.15 -0.29
CA GLU A 144 -13.20 -2.21 -1.12
C GLU A 144 -14.21 -1.34 -0.35
N ASN A 145 -14.72 -1.82 0.79
CA ASN A 145 -15.67 -1.07 1.62
C ASN A 145 -14.97 -0.05 2.51
N ILE A 146 -13.68 -0.26 2.80
CA ILE A 146 -12.85 0.64 3.60
C ILE A 146 -12.16 1.66 2.70
N SER A 147 -11.54 1.21 1.61
CA SER A 147 -10.95 2.08 0.61
C SER A 147 -11.05 1.49 -0.80
N ARG A 148 -11.57 2.29 -1.72
CA ARG A 148 -11.58 1.95 -3.15
C ARG A 148 -10.29 2.32 -3.87
N ALA A 149 -9.40 3.11 -3.25
CA ALA A 149 -8.25 3.69 -3.92
C ALA A 149 -7.30 2.63 -4.52
N PRO A 150 -6.85 1.58 -3.79
CA PRO A 150 -5.96 0.56 -4.37
C PRO A 150 -6.59 -0.20 -5.56
N TYR A 151 -7.91 -0.41 -5.51
CA TYR A 151 -8.64 -1.08 -6.59
C TYR A 151 -8.73 -0.20 -7.83
N LEU A 152 -9.10 1.08 -7.68
CA LEU A 152 -9.12 2.04 -8.79
C LEU A 152 -7.72 2.24 -9.39
N PHE A 153 -6.69 2.32 -8.54
CA PHE A 153 -5.29 2.37 -8.95
C PHE A 153 -4.89 1.13 -9.76
N THR A 154 -5.36 -0.06 -9.37
CA THR A 154 -5.15 -1.30 -10.16
C THR A 154 -5.80 -1.20 -11.53
N LEU A 155 -7.05 -0.75 -11.62
CA LEU A 155 -7.75 -0.59 -12.90
C LEU A 155 -7.06 0.44 -13.81
N GLN A 156 -6.51 1.51 -13.23
CA GLN A 156 -5.70 2.51 -13.94
C GLN A 156 -4.39 1.93 -14.46
N GLY A 157 -3.67 1.15 -13.65
CA GLY A 157 -2.42 0.51 -14.08
C GLY A 157 -2.63 -0.55 -15.14
N LEU A 158 -3.79 -1.22 -15.14
CA LEU A 158 -4.24 -2.10 -16.22
C LEU A 158 -4.71 -1.34 -17.47
N GLN A 159 -4.77 -0.01 -17.45
CA GLN A 159 -5.24 0.82 -18.55
C GLN A 159 -6.66 0.46 -19.03
N LEU A 160 -7.53 0.03 -18.11
CA LEU A 160 -8.89 -0.36 -18.47
C LEU A 160 -9.73 0.84 -18.90
N PRO A 161 -10.75 0.65 -19.76
CA PRO A 161 -11.64 1.73 -20.18
C PRO A 161 -12.25 2.49 -19.00
N GLY A 162 -12.20 3.82 -19.05
CA GLY A 162 -12.76 4.69 -18.00
C GLY A 162 -11.88 4.88 -16.76
N SER A 163 -10.70 4.25 -16.70
CA SER A 163 -9.75 4.39 -15.59
C SER A 163 -8.91 5.67 -15.62
N ARG A 164 -9.05 6.49 -16.67
CA ARG A 164 -8.33 7.77 -16.88
C ARG A 164 -6.80 7.63 -17.01
N PHE A 165 -6.29 6.46 -17.39
CA PHE A 165 -4.87 6.22 -17.64
C PHE A 165 -4.25 7.10 -18.76
N ASP A 166 -5.09 7.67 -19.62
CA ASP A 166 -4.74 8.53 -20.75
C ASP A 166 -4.90 10.02 -20.46
N ALA A 167 -5.22 10.40 -19.22
CA ALA A 167 -5.27 11.79 -18.81
C ALA A 167 -3.89 12.47 -18.99
N PRO A 168 -3.82 13.76 -19.40
CA PRO A 168 -2.56 14.42 -19.76
C PRO A 168 -1.44 14.36 -18.71
N ASP A 169 -1.81 14.32 -17.43
CA ASP A 169 -0.96 14.23 -16.25
C ASP A 169 -0.64 12.79 -15.82
N GLU A 170 -1.33 11.79 -16.35
CA GLU A 170 -1.18 10.38 -15.99
C GLU A 170 -0.29 9.60 -16.98
N VAL A 171 -0.14 10.07 -18.22
CA VAL A 171 0.70 9.41 -19.24
C VAL A 171 2.13 9.18 -18.77
N GLN A 172 2.71 10.12 -18.02
CA GLN A 172 4.09 10.02 -17.53
C GLN A 172 4.25 9.02 -16.38
N ARG A 173 3.15 8.62 -15.73
CA ARG A 173 3.13 7.69 -14.59
C ARG A 173 2.76 6.26 -14.99
N GLN A 174 2.42 6.02 -16.25
CA GLN A 174 1.88 4.73 -16.71
C GLN A 174 2.76 3.54 -16.31
N GLU A 175 4.08 3.69 -16.34
CA GLU A 175 5.00 2.65 -15.90
C GLU A 175 4.92 2.41 -14.38
N THR A 176 4.96 3.46 -13.56
CA THR A 176 4.81 3.37 -12.09
C THR A 176 3.48 2.74 -11.70
N VAL A 177 2.37 3.21 -12.27
CA VAL A 177 1.02 2.70 -11.97
C VAL A 177 0.86 1.27 -12.48
N GLY A 178 1.40 0.95 -13.66
CA GLY A 178 1.43 -0.41 -14.20
C GLY A 178 2.19 -1.38 -13.30
N ILE A 179 3.36 -0.99 -12.79
CA ILE A 179 4.13 -1.78 -11.82
C ILE A 179 3.34 -1.95 -10.51
N GLY A 180 2.74 -0.88 -10.00
CA GLY A 180 1.94 -0.95 -8.78
C GLY A 180 0.71 -1.86 -8.93
N ALA A 181 0.03 -1.85 -10.08
CA ALA A 181 -1.04 -2.80 -10.38
C ALA A 181 -0.53 -4.25 -10.42
N CYS A 182 0.67 -4.49 -10.97
CA CYS A 182 1.30 -5.81 -10.94
C CYS A 182 1.61 -6.27 -9.50
N LEU A 183 2.05 -5.37 -8.61
CA LEU A 183 2.24 -5.69 -7.18
C LEU A 183 0.92 -6.12 -6.53
N LEU A 184 -0.14 -5.33 -6.71
CA LEU A 184 -1.49 -5.63 -6.18
C LEU A 184 -2.01 -6.99 -6.65
N LEU A 185 -1.89 -7.30 -7.94
CA LEU A 185 -2.38 -8.54 -8.54
C LEU A 185 -1.51 -9.76 -8.24
N THR A 186 -0.21 -9.58 -8.01
CA THR A 186 0.68 -10.71 -7.66
C THR A 186 0.61 -11.07 -6.19
N ILE A 187 0.47 -10.09 -5.29
CA ILE A 187 0.51 -10.31 -3.84
C ILE A 187 -0.88 -10.58 -3.27
N ALA A 188 -1.93 -9.96 -3.82
CA ALA A 188 -3.28 -10.00 -3.30
C ALA A 188 -4.32 -10.24 -4.41
N GLY A 189 -3.94 -10.96 -5.47
CA GLY A 189 -4.74 -11.08 -6.69
C GLY A 189 -6.14 -11.62 -6.45
N ALA A 190 -6.28 -12.63 -5.56
CA ALA A 190 -7.58 -13.19 -5.22
C ALA A 190 -8.51 -12.14 -4.58
N SER A 191 -8.01 -11.39 -3.61
CA SER A 191 -8.79 -10.36 -2.89
C SER A 191 -9.04 -9.11 -3.74
N VAL A 192 -8.05 -8.68 -4.54
CA VAL A 192 -8.17 -7.53 -5.45
C VAL A 192 -9.22 -7.81 -6.51
N THR A 193 -9.14 -8.97 -7.16
CA THR A 193 -10.08 -9.29 -8.23
C THR A 193 -11.47 -9.60 -7.72
N GLN A 194 -11.68 -10.03 -6.47
CA GLN A 194 -13.04 -10.19 -5.92
C GLN A 194 -13.88 -8.92 -6.04
N ALA A 195 -13.26 -7.75 -5.84
CA ALA A 195 -13.88 -6.43 -5.95
C ALA A 195 -14.20 -5.98 -7.39
N PHE A 196 -13.63 -6.67 -8.39
CA PHE A 196 -13.88 -6.36 -9.79
C PHE A 196 -15.26 -6.86 -10.21
N SER A 197 -15.92 -6.06 -11.05
CA SER A 197 -17.09 -6.52 -11.81
C SER A 197 -16.73 -7.72 -12.69
N PRO A 198 -17.71 -8.57 -13.08
CA PRO A 198 -17.45 -9.68 -13.98
C PRO A 198 -16.71 -9.27 -15.26
N HIS A 199 -17.04 -8.10 -15.82
CA HIS A 199 -16.39 -7.58 -17.01
C HIS A 199 -14.92 -7.17 -16.76
N GLU A 200 -14.62 -6.50 -15.64
CA GLU A 200 -13.24 -6.14 -15.29
C GLU A 200 -12.38 -7.37 -15.01
N LYS A 201 -12.96 -8.45 -14.45
CA LYS A 201 -12.26 -9.74 -14.24
C LYS A 201 -11.81 -10.36 -15.56
N GLU A 202 -12.70 -10.37 -16.55
CA GLU A 202 -12.41 -10.90 -17.90
C GLU A 202 -11.29 -10.08 -18.57
N LEU A 203 -11.36 -8.75 -18.46
CA LEU A 203 -10.40 -7.85 -19.09
C LEU A 203 -9.03 -7.85 -18.41
N ALA A 204 -8.91 -8.18 -17.12
CA ALA A 204 -7.66 -8.04 -16.37
C ALA A 204 -6.49 -8.82 -16.99
N LEU A 205 -6.72 -10.07 -17.43
CA LEU A 205 -5.68 -10.88 -18.07
C LEU A 205 -5.29 -10.33 -19.45
N GLU A 206 -6.27 -9.92 -20.26
CA GLU A 206 -6.04 -9.31 -21.57
C GLU A 206 -5.24 -8.02 -21.43
N ALA A 207 -5.62 -7.16 -20.47
CA ALA A 207 -4.93 -5.93 -20.14
C ALA A 207 -3.47 -6.16 -19.74
N LEU A 208 -3.17 -7.13 -18.87
CA LEU A 208 -1.79 -7.47 -18.52
C LEU A 208 -0.96 -7.89 -19.75
N LYS A 209 -1.57 -8.65 -20.68
CA LYS A 209 -0.92 -9.02 -21.94
C LYS A 209 -0.70 -7.82 -22.84
N GLU A 210 -1.67 -6.90 -22.92
CA GLU A 210 -1.53 -5.64 -23.67
C GLU A 210 -0.44 -4.74 -23.10
N LEU A 211 -0.28 -4.64 -21.77
CA LEU A 211 0.82 -3.88 -21.16
C LEU A 211 2.19 -4.39 -21.63
N LYS A 212 2.32 -5.73 -21.77
CA LYS A 212 3.52 -6.38 -22.28
C LYS A 212 3.75 -6.08 -23.76
N GLU A 213 2.71 -6.24 -24.58
CA GLU A 213 2.78 -6.01 -26.03
C GLU A 213 3.09 -4.56 -26.39
N LYS A 214 2.51 -3.60 -25.65
CA LYS A 214 2.72 -2.16 -25.86
C LYS A 214 4.00 -1.63 -25.22
N HIS A 215 4.75 -2.47 -24.50
CA HIS A 215 5.94 -2.08 -23.74
C HIS A 215 5.68 -0.91 -22.77
N VAL A 216 4.52 -0.91 -22.08
CA VAL A 216 4.17 0.13 -21.11
C VAL A 216 5.16 0.13 -19.94
N ILE A 217 5.56 -1.07 -19.50
CA ILE A 217 6.59 -1.26 -18.47
C ILE A 217 7.90 -1.60 -19.19
N SER A 218 8.91 -0.76 -18.98
CA SER A 218 10.23 -0.84 -19.64
C SER A 218 11.33 -1.29 -18.67
N TYR A 219 11.12 -1.08 -17.38
CA TYR A 219 12.05 -1.41 -16.31
C TYR A 219 12.18 -2.94 -16.19
N PRO A 220 13.40 -3.51 -16.22
CA PRO A 220 13.60 -4.96 -16.26
C PRO A 220 12.91 -5.74 -15.14
N GLY A 221 12.99 -5.24 -13.89
CA GLY A 221 12.30 -5.87 -12.77
C GLY A 221 10.78 -5.72 -12.85
N GLY A 222 10.29 -4.63 -13.45
CA GLY A 222 8.87 -4.40 -13.70
C GLY A 222 8.31 -5.36 -14.76
N ILE A 223 9.08 -5.62 -15.83
CA ILE A 223 8.74 -6.64 -16.84
C ILE A 223 8.66 -8.02 -16.19
N ALA A 224 9.64 -8.36 -15.36
CA ALA A 224 9.69 -9.63 -14.65
C ALA A 224 8.46 -9.82 -13.73
N LEU A 225 8.06 -8.76 -13.03
CA LEU A 225 6.86 -8.74 -12.20
C LEU A 225 5.56 -8.83 -13.03
N LEU A 226 5.50 -8.17 -14.19
CA LEU A 226 4.36 -8.27 -15.12
C LEU A 226 4.17 -9.71 -15.62
N GLU A 227 5.26 -10.42 -15.90
CA GLU A 227 5.20 -11.85 -16.27
C GLU A 227 4.63 -12.71 -15.14
N ASP A 228 5.03 -12.44 -13.90
CA ASP A 228 4.49 -13.13 -12.73
C ASP A 228 3.00 -12.80 -12.52
N ALA A 229 2.58 -11.55 -12.77
CA ALA A 229 1.17 -11.14 -12.73
C ALA A 229 0.32 -11.85 -13.79
N ILE A 230 0.83 -11.96 -15.02
CA ILE A 230 0.18 -12.72 -16.11
C ILE A 230 0.04 -14.19 -15.70
N ALA A 231 1.11 -14.82 -15.21
CA ALA A 231 1.07 -16.22 -14.78
C ALA A 231 0.07 -16.44 -13.64
N ASN A 232 0.02 -15.54 -12.66
CA ASN A 232 -0.97 -15.63 -11.57
C ASN A 232 -2.41 -15.49 -12.11
N ALA A 233 -2.65 -14.53 -13.00
CA ALA A 233 -3.95 -14.33 -13.64
C ALA A 233 -4.38 -15.54 -14.50
N GLU A 234 -3.47 -16.17 -15.23
CA GLU A 234 -3.73 -17.41 -15.98
C GLU A 234 -4.09 -18.59 -15.04
N SER A 235 -3.59 -18.56 -13.81
CA SER A 235 -3.95 -19.50 -12.74
C SER A 235 -5.19 -19.08 -11.94
N ALA A 236 -5.97 -18.12 -12.43
CA ALA A 236 -7.13 -17.53 -11.74
C ALA A 236 -6.81 -16.98 -10.33
N TYR A 237 -5.63 -16.36 -10.19
CA TYR A 237 -5.15 -15.74 -8.95
C TYR A 237 -5.10 -16.70 -7.75
N THR A 238 -4.74 -17.96 -7.99
CA THR A 238 -4.67 -18.98 -6.94
C THR A 238 -3.37 -18.95 -6.13
N HIS A 239 -2.39 -18.16 -6.55
CA HIS A 239 -1.04 -18.17 -5.97
C HIS A 239 -0.57 -16.74 -5.64
N ASP A 240 -0.92 -16.27 -4.45
CA ASP A 240 -0.45 -14.98 -3.95
C ASP A 240 1.04 -15.03 -3.56
N MET A 241 1.84 -14.16 -4.15
CA MET A 241 3.26 -13.98 -3.86
C MET A 241 3.46 -13.27 -2.51
N PRO A 242 4.48 -13.61 -1.71
CA PRO A 242 4.92 -12.78 -0.58
C PRO A 242 5.45 -11.42 -1.05
N ALA A 243 5.20 -10.35 -0.29
CA ALA A 243 5.61 -8.99 -0.68
C ALA A 243 7.14 -8.85 -0.82
N LEU A 244 7.92 -9.47 0.07
CA LEU A 244 9.38 -9.49 -0.02
C LEU A 244 9.88 -10.11 -1.35
N GLN A 245 9.22 -11.17 -1.82
CA GLN A 245 9.58 -11.81 -3.08
C GLN A 245 9.26 -10.89 -4.26
N ALA A 246 8.09 -10.24 -4.28
CA ALA A 246 7.73 -9.28 -5.31
C ALA A 246 8.67 -8.07 -5.32
N TRP A 247 9.07 -7.58 -4.14
CA TRP A 247 10.04 -6.51 -4.01
C TRP A 247 11.41 -6.89 -4.57
N ASN A 248 11.94 -8.06 -4.22
CA ASN A 248 13.23 -8.55 -4.73
C ASN A 248 13.18 -8.88 -6.24
N ARG A 249 11.98 -9.19 -6.77
CA ARG A 249 11.76 -9.36 -8.21
C ARG A 249 11.86 -8.03 -8.95
N LEU A 250 11.26 -6.99 -8.38
CA LEU A 250 11.26 -5.64 -8.93
C LEU A 250 12.64 -4.98 -8.79
N PHE A 251 13.24 -5.05 -7.61
CA PHE A 251 14.54 -4.46 -7.28
C PHE A 251 15.51 -5.56 -6.83
N PRO A 252 16.03 -6.37 -7.77
CA PRO A 252 17.03 -7.36 -7.42
C PRO A 252 18.24 -6.63 -6.84
N GLU A 253 18.70 -7.05 -5.66
CA GLU A 253 19.96 -6.54 -5.10
C GLU A 253 21.01 -6.65 -6.20
N THR A 254 21.58 -5.51 -6.61
CA THR A 254 22.81 -5.55 -7.39
C THR A 254 23.84 -6.13 -6.44
N ILE A 255 24.08 -7.44 -6.53
CA ILE A 255 25.29 -8.05 -6.01
C ILE A 255 26.41 -7.28 -6.69
N GLN A 256 26.91 -6.24 -6.03
CA GLN A 256 28.22 -5.69 -6.33
C GLN A 256 29.16 -6.86 -6.07
N PHE A 257 29.61 -7.49 -7.15
CA PHE A 257 30.85 -8.24 -7.12
C PHE A 257 31.91 -7.26 -6.65
N THR A 258 32.20 -7.28 -5.35
CA THR A 258 33.48 -6.82 -4.83
C THR A 258 34.53 -7.85 -5.25
N ASP A 259 34.82 -7.87 -6.55
CA ASP A 259 36.10 -8.31 -7.05
C ASP A 259 37.03 -7.10 -6.98
N LEU A 260 37.90 -7.09 -5.97
CA LEU A 260 39.34 -6.79 -6.02
C LEU A 260 39.95 -6.83 -4.61
#